data_AF-A0A976CDL1-F1
#
_entry.id   AF-A0A976CDL1-F1
#
_cell.length_a   1.000
_cell.length_b   1.000
_cell.length_c   1.000
_cell.angle_alpha   90.00
_cell.angle_beta   90.00
_cell.angle_gamma   90.00
#
_symmetry.space_group_name_H-M   'P 1'
#
loop_
_entity.id
_entity.type
_entity.pdbx_description
1 polymer ?
#
loop_
_entity_poly.entity_id
_entity_poly.type
_entity_poly.pdbx_seq_one_letter_code
_entity_poly.pdbx_strand_id
1 'polypeptide(L)'
;FIRKEMKKVFPELDFIELPFSHPIYHQKYDFPNGLPKIHEHDGKPSQGFGLIYEGRLICFYSYECDLGNGWEDQAVHKDPEHIRLQALKMGANIITYAFTNY
;
A
#
# COMPACT_ATOMS: atom_id res chain seq x y z
N PHE A 1 -12.60 2.88 -10.91
CA PHE A 1 -13.72 2.39 -10.08
C PHE A 1 -13.62 2.90 -8.63
N ILE A 2 -12.60 2.51 -7.85
CA ILE A 2 -12.52 2.84 -6.42
C ILE A 2 -12.51 4.34 -6.07
N ARG A 3 -11.79 5.18 -6.82
CA ARG A 3 -11.69 6.63 -6.54
C ARG A 3 -13.05 7.34 -6.52
N LYS A 4 -13.94 6.99 -7.46
CA LYS A 4 -15.30 7.56 -7.54
C LYS A 4 -16.16 7.14 -6.36
N GLU A 5 -16.04 5.88 -5.93
CA GLU A 5 -16.81 5.35 -4.80
C GLU A 5 -16.32 5.94 -3.47
N MET A 6 -15.00 6.08 -3.29
CA MET A 6 -14.44 6.71 -2.10
C MET A 6 -14.83 8.19 -1.98
N LYS A 7 -15.05 8.90 -3.09
CA LYS A 7 -15.58 10.28 -3.07
C LYS A 7 -17.03 10.35 -2.56
N LYS A 8 -17.80 9.26 -2.62
CA LYS A 8 -19.13 9.22 -1.98
C LYS A 8 -19.03 9.04 -0.46
N VAL A 9 -18.02 8.29 0.00
CA VAL A 9 -17.77 8.03 1.43
C VAL A 9 -17.12 9.23 2.12
N PHE A 10 -16.15 9.86 1.44
CA PHE A 10 -15.43 11.04 1.91
C PHE A 10 -15.49 12.16 0.84
N PRO A 11 -16.61 12.90 0.75
CA PRO A 11 -16.82 13.91 -0.30
C PRO A 11 -15.77 15.02 -0.30
N GLU A 12 -15.22 15.35 0.86
CA GLU A 12 -14.26 16.45 1.02
C GLU A 12 -12.80 16.02 0.84
N LEU A 13 -12.52 14.71 0.72
CA LEU A 13 -11.16 14.20 0.62
C LEU A 13 -10.84 13.72 -0.79
N ASP A 14 -9.58 13.87 -1.18
CA ASP A 14 -9.04 13.35 -2.44
C ASP A 14 -7.84 12.46 -2.17
N PHE A 15 -7.67 11.44 -3.01
CA PHE A 15 -6.49 10.59 -2.96
C PHE A 15 -5.27 11.37 -3.43
N ILE A 16 -4.34 11.62 -2.51
CA ILE A 16 -3.03 12.18 -2.81
C ILE A 16 -1.99 11.07 -2.87
N GLU A 17 -0.97 11.23 -3.69
CA GLU A 17 0.18 10.33 -3.65
C GLU A 17 0.98 10.58 -2.36
N LEU A 18 1.32 9.51 -1.65
CA LEU A 18 2.10 9.61 -0.43
C LEU A 18 3.58 9.73 -0.79
N PRO A 19 4.31 10.69 -0.21
CA PRO A 19 5.76 10.75 -0.39
C PRO A 19 6.40 9.50 0.20
N PHE A 20 7.53 9.06 -0.33
CA PHE A 20 8.23 7.88 0.20
C PHE A 20 8.69 8.05 1.64
N SER A 21 8.81 9.28 2.14
CA SER A 21 9.07 9.59 3.55
C SER A 21 7.87 9.38 4.48
N HIS A 22 6.68 9.05 3.94
CA HIS A 22 5.49 8.86 4.77
C HIS A 22 5.68 7.67 5.73
N PRO A 23 5.26 7.77 7.01
CA PRO A 23 5.53 6.73 8.01
C PRO A 23 5.04 5.35 7.62
N ILE A 24 3.99 5.21 6.81
CA ILE A 24 3.50 3.89 6.32
C ILE A 24 4.61 3.04 5.66
N TYR A 25 5.64 3.65 5.08
CA TYR A 25 6.78 2.98 4.46
C TYR A 25 7.93 2.70 5.44
N HIS A 26 7.89 3.27 6.64
CA HIS A 26 8.99 3.31 7.62
C HIS A 26 8.53 2.78 8.98
N GLN A 27 8.14 1.50 9.02
CA GLN A 27 7.74 0.83 10.26
C GLN A 27 8.81 -0.13 10.73
N LYS A 28 8.44 -1.36 11.11
CA LYS A 28 9.41 -2.41 11.40
C LYS A 28 10.30 -2.72 10.19
N TYR A 29 9.74 -2.60 8.99
CA TYR A 29 10.45 -2.77 7.73
C TYR A 29 10.54 -1.43 7.00
N ASP A 30 11.65 -1.20 6.34
CA ASP A 30 11.94 0.06 5.66
C ASP A 30 11.76 -0.08 4.14
N PHE A 31 10.98 0.82 3.55
CA PHE A 31 10.67 0.89 2.13
C PHE A 31 11.00 2.29 1.57
N PRO A 32 12.28 2.64 1.43
CA PRO A 32 12.71 4.00 1.06
C PRO A 32 12.27 4.43 -0.35
N ASN A 33 11.86 3.47 -1.18
CA ASN A 33 11.38 3.68 -2.55
C ASN A 33 9.87 3.44 -2.69
N GLY A 34 9.12 3.45 -1.59
CA GLY A 34 7.68 3.22 -1.58
C GLY A 34 7.29 1.75 -1.76
N LEU A 35 6.14 1.52 -2.41
CA LEU A 35 5.55 0.19 -2.51
C LEU A 35 6.40 -0.78 -3.35
N PRO A 36 6.60 -2.03 -2.88
CA PRO A 36 7.25 -3.06 -3.70
C PRO A 36 6.35 -3.45 -4.89
N LYS A 37 6.93 -3.76 -6.05
CA LYS A 37 6.18 -4.32 -7.18
C LYS A 37 6.13 -5.84 -7.01
N ILE A 38 4.95 -6.41 -6.77
CA ILE A 38 4.79 -7.86 -6.54
C ILE A 38 4.52 -8.58 -7.85
N HIS A 39 3.63 -8.03 -8.67
CA HIS A 39 3.29 -8.57 -9.98
C HIS A 39 3.22 -7.46 -11.02
N GLU A 40 3.47 -7.79 -12.29
CA GLU A 40 3.32 -6.84 -13.39
C GLU A 40 1.90 -6.89 -13.97
N HIS A 41 1.26 -5.74 -14.10
CA HIS A 41 -0.03 -5.58 -14.74
C HIS A 41 0.08 -4.73 -16.00
N ASP A 42 0.15 -3.40 -15.84
CA ASP A 42 0.11 -2.46 -16.95
C ASP A 42 1.48 -1.85 -17.30
N GLY A 43 2.58 -2.36 -16.72
CA GLY A 43 3.93 -1.78 -16.86
C GLY A 43 4.09 -0.41 -16.17
N LYS A 44 3.12 0.01 -15.36
CA LYS A 44 3.16 1.27 -14.60
C LYS A 44 3.92 1.10 -13.27
N PRO A 45 4.48 2.20 -12.72
CA PRO A 45 5.14 2.16 -11.42
C PRO A 45 4.14 1.86 -10.29
N SER A 46 4.61 1.18 -9.24
CA SER A 46 3.85 1.02 -8.01
C SER A 46 3.76 2.35 -7.27
N GLN A 47 2.54 2.76 -6.89
CA GLN A 47 2.30 4.04 -6.22
C GLN A 47 1.35 3.85 -5.05
N GLY A 48 1.62 4.53 -3.92
CA GLY A 48 0.73 4.54 -2.78
C GLY A 48 -0.02 5.86 -2.69
N PHE A 49 -1.35 5.78 -2.74
CA PHE A 49 -2.22 6.92 -2.52
C PHE A 49 -2.86 6.86 -1.14
N GLY A 50 -3.22 8.02 -0.60
CA GLY A 50 -3.85 8.13 0.71
C GLY A 50 -5.00 9.14 0.74
N LEU A 51 -6.01 8.85 1.55
CA LEU A 51 -6.92 9.87 2.09
C LEU A 51 -6.40 10.30 3.46
N ILE A 52 -6.14 11.60 3.63
CA ILE A 52 -5.65 12.17 4.88
C ILE A 52 -6.78 12.95 5.56
N TYR A 53 -7.04 12.65 6.83
CA TYR A 53 -8.00 13.37 7.65
C TYR A 53 -7.33 13.75 8.98
N GLU A 54 -7.36 15.04 9.32
CA GLU A 54 -6.71 15.59 10.53
C GLU A 54 -5.24 15.16 10.68
N GLY A 55 -4.51 15.10 9.56
CA GLY A 55 -3.09 14.70 9.53
C GLY A 55 -2.84 13.19 9.60
N ARG A 56 -3.88 12.35 9.72
CA ARG A 56 -3.75 10.88 9.73
C ARG A 56 -4.19 10.27 8.41
N LEU A 57 -3.43 9.27 7.94
CA LEU A 57 -3.85 8.43 6.82
C LEU A 57 -4.97 7.50 7.25
N ILE A 58 -6.16 7.67 6.67
CA ILE A 58 -7.37 6.90 7.02
C ILE A 58 -7.74 5.85 5.97
N CYS A 59 -7.22 5.99 4.75
CA CYS A 59 -7.38 5.00 3.69
C CYS A 59 -6.11 4.96 2.87
N PHE A 60 -5.48 3.79 2.78
CA PHE A 60 -4.33 3.55 1.92
C PHE A 60 -4.76 2.79 0.66
N TYR A 61 -4.37 3.32 -0.49
CA TYR A 61 -4.65 2.74 -1.79
C TYR A 61 -3.35 2.42 -2.52
N SER A 62 -2.96 1.15 -2.51
CA SER A 62 -1.87 0.64 -3.32
C SER A 62 -2.30 0.49 -4.77
N TYR A 63 -1.64 1.21 -5.68
CA TYR A 63 -1.88 1.18 -7.11
C TYR A 63 -0.71 0.48 -7.83
N GLU A 64 -1.02 -0.43 -8.77
CA GLU A 64 -0.03 -1.13 -9.61
C GLU A 64 1.07 -1.82 -8.80
N CYS A 65 0.70 -2.48 -7.70
CA CYS A 65 1.63 -3.04 -6.72
C CYS A 65 1.31 -4.51 -6.41
N ASP A 66 0.03 -4.81 -6.20
CA ASP A 66 -0.54 -6.15 -6.02
C ASP A 66 0.00 -6.90 -4.80
N LEU A 67 0.04 -6.19 -3.67
CA LEU A 67 0.36 -6.78 -2.38
C LEU A 67 -0.45 -8.04 -2.09
N GLY A 68 -1.71 -8.10 -2.54
CA GLY A 68 -2.60 -9.26 -2.40
C GLY A 68 -1.98 -10.56 -2.92
N ASN A 69 -1.33 -10.54 -4.09
CA ASN A 69 -0.72 -11.74 -4.67
C ASN A 69 0.35 -12.35 -3.75
N GLY A 70 1.10 -11.49 -3.04
CA GLY A 70 2.09 -11.92 -2.08
C GLY A 70 1.52 -12.31 -0.71
N TRP A 71 0.25 -11.99 -0.43
CA TRP A 71 -0.44 -12.35 0.82
C TRP A 71 -1.22 -13.66 0.73
N GLU A 72 -1.63 -14.07 -0.47
CA GLU A 72 -2.33 -15.33 -0.73
C GLU A 72 -1.42 -16.55 -0.52
N ASP A 73 -1.92 -17.78 -0.73
CA ASP A 73 -1.07 -18.97 -0.69
C ASP A 73 -0.03 -18.95 -1.84
N GLN A 74 1.20 -19.39 -1.56
CA GLN A 74 2.29 -19.37 -2.55
C GLN A 74 1.94 -20.16 -3.82
N ALA A 75 1.10 -21.20 -3.70
CA ALA A 75 0.69 -22.03 -4.83
C ALA A 75 -0.16 -21.29 -5.87
N VAL A 76 -0.79 -20.15 -5.52
CA VAL A 76 -1.71 -19.41 -6.41
C VAL A 76 -0.94 -18.65 -7.49
N HIS A 77 -0.02 -17.77 -7.09
CA HIS A 77 0.69 -16.88 -8.01
C HIS A 77 2.11 -17.35 -8.34
N LYS A 78 2.70 -18.23 -7.52
CA LYS A 78 4.07 -18.75 -7.69
C LYS A 78 5.14 -17.65 -7.81
N ASP A 79 4.87 -16.48 -7.24
CA ASP A 79 5.85 -15.39 -7.16
C ASP A 79 7.10 -15.87 -6.39
N PRO A 80 8.31 -15.41 -6.77
CA PRO A 80 9.52 -15.74 -6.03
C PRO A 80 9.40 -15.40 -4.54
N GLU A 81 9.97 -16.24 -3.68
CA GLU A 81 9.86 -16.08 -2.22
C GLU A 81 10.29 -14.69 -1.73
N HIS A 82 11.34 -14.12 -2.32
CA HIS A 82 11.81 -12.79 -1.94
C HIS A 82 10.82 -11.68 -2.29
N ILE A 83 10.04 -11.82 -3.37
CA ILE A 83 8.98 -10.87 -3.77
C ILE A 83 7.80 -11.01 -2.81
N ARG A 84 7.36 -12.25 -2.55
CA ARG A 84 6.33 -12.57 -1.55
C ARG A 84 6.65 -11.96 -0.18
N LEU A 85 7.92 -12.09 0.25
CA LEU A 85 8.37 -11.54 1.52
C LEU A 85 8.25 -10.01 1.58
N GLN A 86 8.46 -9.29 0.47
CA GLN A 86 8.24 -7.84 0.42
C GLN A 86 6.76 -7.49 0.62
N ALA A 87 5.84 -8.23 0.00
CA ALA A 87 4.41 -8.02 0.19
C ALA A 87 4.02 -8.21 1.66
N LEU A 88 4.45 -9.31 2.28
CA LEU A 88 4.15 -9.62 3.69
C LEU A 88 4.72 -8.56 4.65
N LYS A 89 5.95 -8.09 4.40
CA LYS A 89 6.58 -7.00 5.17
C LYS A 89 5.81 -5.69 5.03
N MET A 90 5.40 -5.32 3.82
CA MET A 90 4.58 -4.13 3.61
C MET A 90 3.21 -4.26 4.29
N GLY A 91 2.60 -5.45 4.25
CA GLY A 91 1.37 -5.75 5.00
C GLY A 91 1.55 -5.56 6.51
N ALA A 92 2.66 -6.04 7.06
CA ALA A 92 3.00 -5.81 8.48
C ALA A 92 3.18 -4.33 8.80
N ASN A 93 3.77 -3.53 7.90
CA ASN A 93 3.85 -2.08 8.07
C ASN A 93 2.47 -1.42 8.06
N ILE A 94 1.57 -1.79 7.15
CA ILE A 94 0.20 -1.25 7.07
C ILE A 94 -0.56 -1.54 8.36
N ILE A 95 -0.48 -2.78 8.87
CA ILE A 95 -1.09 -3.18 10.14
C ILE A 95 -0.47 -2.38 11.29
N THR A 96 0.85 -2.29 11.35
CA THR A 96 1.54 -1.52 12.40
C THR A 96 1.08 -0.06 12.39
N TYR A 97 1.06 0.58 11.22
CA TYR A 97 0.56 1.95 11.05
C TYR A 97 -0.90 2.12 11.48
N ALA A 98 -1.77 1.17 11.15
CA ALA A 98 -3.17 1.25 11.52
C ALA A 98 -3.38 1.15 13.05
N PHE A 99 -2.60 0.32 13.74
CA PHE A 99 -2.80 0.00 15.16
C PHE A 99 -1.88 0.76 16.13
N THR A 100 -0.88 1.48 15.65
CA THR A 100 -0.03 2.34 16.49
C THR A 100 -0.38 3.81 16.29
N ASN A 101 -0.13 4.60 17.34
CA ASN A 101 -0.08 6.05 17.25
C ASN A 101 1.40 6.42 17.14
N TYR A 102 1.80 7.04 16.04
CA TYR A 102 3.09 7.75 15.95
C TYR A 102 3.05 8.98 16.84
#